data_AF-A0A1F7Z4P7-F1
#
_entry.id   AF-A0A1F7Z4P7-F1
#
_cell.length_a   1.000
_cell.length_b   1.000
_cell.length_c   1.000
_cell.angle_alpha   90.00
_cell.angle_beta   90.00
_cell.angle_gamma   90.00
#
_symmetry.space_group_name_H-M   'P 1'
#
loop_
_entity.id
_entity.type
_entity.pdbx_description
1 polymer ?
#
loop_
_entity_poly.entity_id
_entity_poly.type
_entity_poly.pdbx_seq_one_letter_code
_entity_poly.pdbx_strand_id
1 'polypeptide(L)'
;MKKFLPKVIKYHEYLKKYRDPENGGLLTVVHPWESGTDNSPRWDNSLSKIRLEDIPDDVKIIVNKYRSDDKVGDPKHRPGLDDYYKYMYLVWLFSSWKWDYEVIVKKSPFAVKDILFNSLWCRANELLAEILDGINDPQAEKFRNWSVRTRTALQNCWDEKLISYKDIDVSLGNHDFVEENTISNFLPLWAGAPKEPELELLLNKLEDPKQYWPKVPIPTTSLDSPKFSLTRYWRGPTWPITNLFVIEGLARYVANERAKRMHRSLIDKTLEMIKKNGFYEYFDPTSGVARPDKKDTFALGFGTFSWTAAVSIYLLHKYN
;
A
#
# COMPACT_ATOMS: atom_id res chain seq x y z
N MET A 1 27.42 -0.16 3.42
CA MET A 1 27.18 0.99 2.53
C MET A 1 27.76 0.80 1.11
N LYS A 2 29.07 0.96 0.88
CA LYS A 2 29.72 0.96 -0.48
C LYS A 2 29.27 -0.11 -1.48
N LYS A 3 29.04 -1.37 -1.07
CA LYS A 3 28.59 -2.48 -1.96
C LYS A 3 27.12 -2.39 -2.41
N PHE A 4 26.26 -1.76 -1.62
CA PHE A 4 24.81 -1.77 -1.82
C PHE A 4 24.26 -0.43 -2.32
N LEU A 5 24.83 0.69 -1.86
CA LEU A 5 24.36 2.04 -2.24
C LEU A 5 24.29 2.25 -3.77
N PRO A 6 25.28 1.83 -4.59
CA PRO A 6 25.17 1.93 -6.06
C PRO A 6 24.04 1.07 -6.66
N LYS A 7 23.60 0.00 -5.99
CA LYS A 7 22.45 -0.82 -6.43
C LYS A 7 21.12 -0.16 -6.07
N VAL A 8 21.04 0.47 -4.89
CA VAL A 8 19.86 1.24 -4.46
C VAL A 8 19.67 2.44 -5.40
N ILE A 9 20.73 3.20 -5.69
CA ILE A 9 20.73 4.29 -6.68
C ILE A 9 20.17 3.79 -8.02
N LYS A 10 20.74 2.72 -8.58
CA LYS A 10 20.27 2.14 -9.86
C LYS A 10 18.80 1.68 -9.82
N TYR A 11 18.32 1.16 -8.70
CA TYR A 11 16.91 0.78 -8.54
C TYR A 11 15.99 2.01 -8.56
N HIS A 12 16.36 3.08 -7.87
CA HIS A 12 15.61 4.34 -7.91
C HIS A 12 15.62 4.96 -9.31
N GLU A 13 16.77 4.98 -9.98
CA GLU A 13 16.88 5.44 -11.37
C GLU A 13 16.03 4.63 -12.35
N TYR A 14 16.01 3.30 -12.17
CA TYR A 14 15.18 2.38 -12.95
C TYR A 14 13.69 2.68 -12.77
N LEU A 15 13.22 2.81 -11.53
CA LEU A 15 11.83 3.17 -11.22
C LEU A 15 11.47 4.53 -11.84
N LYS A 16 12.30 5.56 -11.62
CA LYS A 16 12.06 6.90 -12.18
C LYS A 16 12.00 6.88 -13.71
N LYS A 17 12.91 6.16 -14.37
CA LYS A 17 12.96 6.07 -15.84
C LYS A 17 11.69 5.43 -16.43
N TYR A 18 11.29 4.28 -15.89
CA TYR A 18 10.26 3.46 -16.53
C TYR A 18 8.85 3.66 -15.96
N ARG A 19 8.68 4.26 -14.77
CA ARG A 19 7.37 4.45 -14.12
C ARG A 19 6.92 5.91 -14.05
N ASP A 20 7.80 6.87 -14.29
CA ASP A 20 7.46 8.29 -14.46
C ASP A 20 8.26 8.90 -15.64
N PRO A 21 8.09 8.35 -16.87
CA PRO A 21 8.74 8.86 -18.08
C PRO A 21 8.27 10.27 -18.46
N GLU A 22 7.04 10.64 -18.12
CA GLU A 22 6.49 11.98 -18.30
C GLU A 22 7.05 13.01 -17.29
N ASN A 23 7.72 12.53 -16.25
CA ASN A 23 8.32 13.34 -15.19
C ASN A 23 7.32 14.21 -14.40
N GLY A 24 6.10 13.71 -14.25
CA GLY A 24 5.02 14.30 -13.47
C GLY A 24 5.19 14.15 -11.96
N GLY A 25 6.10 13.29 -11.49
CA GLY A 25 6.47 13.15 -10.07
C GLY A 25 5.83 11.98 -9.34
N LEU A 26 4.88 11.29 -9.96
CA LEU A 26 4.28 10.06 -9.46
C LEU A 26 4.69 8.88 -10.35
N LEU A 27 5.14 7.79 -9.74
CA LEU A 27 5.40 6.52 -10.39
C LEU A 27 4.10 5.77 -10.67
N THR A 28 4.00 5.12 -11.83
CA THR A 28 2.92 4.20 -12.22
C THR A 28 3.21 2.77 -11.73
N VAL A 29 2.29 2.17 -10.99
CA VAL A 29 2.20 0.71 -10.84
C VAL A 29 1.38 0.13 -11.99
N VAL A 30 1.83 -0.97 -12.58
CA VAL A 30 1.22 -1.62 -13.75
C VAL A 30 0.63 -2.99 -13.41
N HIS A 31 0.78 -3.44 -12.17
CA HIS A 31 0.13 -4.64 -11.64
C HIS A 31 -0.32 -4.41 -10.19
N PRO A 32 -1.49 -4.90 -9.75
CA PRO A 32 -1.95 -4.78 -8.36
C PRO A 32 -0.90 -5.22 -7.32
N TRP A 33 -0.20 -6.33 -7.56
CA TRP A 33 0.88 -6.84 -6.70
C TRP A 33 2.05 -5.85 -6.48
N GLU A 34 2.27 -4.88 -7.37
CA GLU A 34 3.33 -3.88 -7.18
C GLU A 34 3.00 -2.86 -6.08
N SER A 35 1.72 -2.68 -5.76
CA SER A 35 1.27 -1.89 -4.61
C SER A 35 1.53 -2.55 -3.26
N GLY A 36 1.76 -3.88 -3.26
CA GLY A 36 1.71 -4.71 -2.05
C GLY A 36 0.31 -4.85 -1.42
N THR A 37 -0.76 -4.43 -2.12
CA THR A 37 -2.16 -4.46 -1.63
C THR A 37 -3.09 -5.21 -2.60
N ASP A 38 -2.70 -6.43 -2.97
CA ASP A 38 -3.13 -7.24 -4.13
C ASP A 38 -4.62 -7.17 -4.52
N ASN A 39 -5.54 -7.34 -3.56
CA ASN A 39 -6.99 -7.36 -3.80
C ASN A 39 -7.73 -6.21 -3.10
N SER A 40 -7.01 -5.12 -2.83
CA SER A 40 -7.59 -3.88 -2.31
C SER A 40 -8.75 -3.42 -3.21
N PRO A 41 -9.85 -2.89 -2.64
CA PRO A 41 -10.98 -2.34 -3.41
C PRO A 41 -10.57 -1.34 -4.50
N ARG A 42 -9.45 -0.62 -4.27
CA ARG A 42 -8.81 0.31 -5.22
C ARG A 42 -8.67 -0.24 -6.63
N TRP A 43 -8.47 -1.55 -6.77
CA TRP A 43 -8.18 -2.19 -8.04
C TRP A 43 -9.44 -2.69 -8.76
N ASP A 44 -10.61 -2.68 -8.12
CA ASP A 44 -11.84 -3.27 -8.66
C ASP A 44 -12.23 -2.65 -10.01
N ASN A 45 -12.20 -1.32 -10.11
CA ASN A 45 -12.58 -0.63 -11.34
C ASN A 45 -11.53 -0.80 -12.46
N SER A 46 -10.23 -0.75 -12.15
CA SER A 46 -9.20 -0.99 -13.16
C SER A 46 -9.21 -2.45 -13.65
N LEU A 47 -9.45 -3.41 -12.77
CA LEU A 47 -9.52 -4.83 -13.11
C LEU A 47 -10.86 -5.24 -13.75
N SER A 48 -11.95 -4.49 -13.55
CA SER A 48 -13.24 -4.77 -14.22
C SER A 48 -13.13 -4.65 -15.75
N LYS A 49 -12.25 -3.76 -16.24
CA LYS A 49 -11.91 -3.56 -17.65
C LYS A 49 -11.34 -4.82 -18.33
N ILE A 50 -10.76 -5.74 -17.55
CA ILE A 50 -10.30 -7.04 -18.04
C ILE A 50 -11.48 -8.01 -17.97
N ARG A 51 -12.07 -8.32 -19.12
CA ARG A 51 -13.16 -9.30 -19.23
C ARG A 51 -12.60 -10.72 -19.24
N LEU A 52 -13.30 -11.68 -18.65
CA LEU A 52 -12.78 -13.05 -18.48
C LEU A 52 -12.76 -13.84 -19.81
N GLU A 53 -13.64 -13.47 -20.74
CA GLU A 53 -13.66 -13.98 -22.11
C GLU A 53 -12.45 -13.55 -22.94
N ASP A 54 -11.83 -12.39 -22.64
CA ASP A 54 -10.64 -11.89 -23.35
C ASP A 54 -9.33 -12.56 -22.88
N ILE A 55 -9.37 -13.26 -21.74
CA ILE A 55 -8.20 -13.94 -21.17
C ILE A 55 -7.96 -15.27 -21.91
N PRO A 56 -6.76 -15.53 -22.47
CA PRO A 56 -6.46 -16.78 -23.16
C PRO A 56 -6.62 -18.01 -22.25
N ASP A 57 -7.15 -19.10 -22.79
CA ASP A 57 -7.44 -20.30 -22.00
C ASP A 57 -6.18 -20.96 -21.43
N ASP A 58 -5.03 -20.87 -22.10
CA ASP A 58 -3.74 -21.31 -21.56
C ASP A 58 -3.40 -20.63 -20.22
N VAL A 59 -3.73 -19.34 -20.06
CA VAL A 59 -3.53 -18.61 -18.81
C VAL A 59 -4.45 -19.16 -17.72
N LYS A 60 -5.72 -19.44 -18.05
CA LYS A 60 -6.69 -20.02 -17.12
C LYS A 60 -6.28 -21.44 -16.70
N ILE A 61 -5.80 -22.26 -17.64
CA ILE A 61 -5.28 -23.62 -17.41
C ILE A 61 -4.07 -23.58 -16.48
N ILE A 62 -3.12 -22.65 -16.71
CA ILE A 62 -1.96 -22.46 -15.83
C ILE A 62 -2.40 -22.07 -14.41
N VAL A 63 -3.32 -21.11 -14.26
CA VAL A 63 -3.86 -20.72 -12.94
C VAL A 63 -4.50 -21.92 -12.24
N ASN A 64 -5.45 -22.61 -12.90
CA ASN A 64 -6.16 -23.75 -12.31
C ASN A 64 -5.24 -24.89 -11.88
N LYS A 65 -4.15 -25.13 -12.62
CA LYS A 65 -3.20 -26.19 -12.33
C LYS A 65 -2.20 -25.83 -11.23
N TYR A 66 -1.70 -24.58 -11.23
CA TYR A 66 -0.53 -24.19 -10.44
C TYR A 66 -0.80 -23.22 -9.28
N ARG A 67 -2.02 -22.66 -9.14
CA ARG A 67 -2.38 -21.87 -7.96
C ARG A 67 -2.17 -22.67 -6.67
N SER A 68 -1.67 -22.02 -5.62
CA SER A 68 -1.27 -22.68 -4.36
C SER A 68 -1.50 -21.86 -3.09
N ASP A 69 -1.81 -20.57 -3.18
CA ASP A 69 -2.14 -19.70 -2.04
C ASP A 69 -3.52 -20.03 -1.43
N ASP A 70 -4.43 -20.56 -2.26
CA ASP A 70 -5.73 -21.11 -1.88
C ASP A 70 -5.60 -22.45 -1.14
N LYS A 71 -4.52 -23.20 -1.39
CA LYS A 71 -4.18 -24.45 -0.69
C LYS A 71 -3.56 -24.19 0.69
N VAL A 72 -3.18 -22.95 1.02
CA VAL A 72 -2.62 -22.58 2.34
C VAL A 72 -3.34 -21.38 2.96
N GLY A 73 -4.47 -21.69 3.58
CA GLY A 73 -5.37 -20.73 4.23
C GLY A 73 -6.81 -21.24 4.21
N ASP A 74 -7.77 -20.32 4.38
CA ASP A 74 -9.13 -20.56 3.89
C ASP A 74 -9.25 -19.84 2.53
N PRO A 75 -9.68 -20.51 1.44
CA PRO A 75 -9.87 -19.89 0.14
C PRO A 75 -10.75 -18.63 0.17
N LYS A 76 -11.73 -18.57 1.08
CA LYS A 76 -12.63 -17.41 1.25
C LYS A 76 -11.90 -16.16 1.73
N HIS A 77 -10.69 -16.30 2.26
CA HIS A 77 -9.88 -15.20 2.81
C HIS A 77 -8.84 -14.68 1.81
N ARG A 78 -8.71 -15.33 0.63
CA ARG A 78 -7.79 -14.97 -0.45
C ARG A 78 -8.54 -14.27 -1.60
N PRO A 79 -7.82 -13.75 -2.62
CA PRO A 79 -8.45 -13.32 -3.88
C PRO A 79 -9.18 -14.49 -4.57
N GLY A 80 -10.24 -14.19 -5.32
CA GLY A 80 -11.01 -15.19 -6.07
C GLY A 80 -10.22 -15.82 -7.23
N LEU A 81 -10.83 -16.78 -7.92
CA LEU A 81 -10.21 -17.37 -9.10
C LEU A 81 -10.14 -16.37 -10.27
N ASP A 82 -11.19 -15.58 -10.45
CA ASP A 82 -11.28 -14.51 -11.44
C ASP A 82 -10.22 -13.41 -11.21
N ASP A 83 -9.96 -13.06 -9.94
CA ASP A 83 -8.87 -12.14 -9.56
C ASP A 83 -7.53 -12.70 -10.08
N TYR A 84 -7.25 -13.98 -9.84
CA TYR A 84 -6.02 -14.65 -10.28
C TYR A 84 -5.90 -14.82 -11.80
N TYR A 85 -7.01 -15.06 -12.51
CA TYR A 85 -7.01 -15.03 -13.97
C TYR A 85 -6.57 -13.65 -14.49
N LYS A 86 -7.08 -12.57 -13.91
CA LYS A 86 -6.71 -11.19 -14.29
C LYS A 86 -5.27 -10.84 -13.94
N TYR A 87 -4.78 -11.26 -12.77
CA TYR A 87 -3.37 -11.09 -12.40
C TYR A 87 -2.43 -11.82 -13.38
N MET A 88 -2.68 -13.10 -13.65
CA MET A 88 -1.82 -13.87 -14.56
C MET A 88 -1.99 -13.45 -16.03
N TYR A 89 -3.14 -12.89 -16.41
CA TYR A 89 -3.33 -12.27 -17.72
C TYR A 89 -2.45 -11.03 -17.91
N LEU A 90 -2.33 -10.16 -16.91
CA LEU A 90 -1.42 -9.03 -16.95
C LEU A 90 0.05 -9.51 -17.10
N VAL A 91 0.46 -10.52 -16.32
CA VAL A 91 1.80 -11.15 -16.46
C VAL A 91 2.01 -11.71 -17.87
N TRP A 92 1.00 -12.37 -18.44
CA TRP A 92 1.04 -12.90 -19.81
C TRP A 92 1.16 -11.78 -20.86
N LEU A 93 0.39 -10.69 -20.73
CA LEU A 93 0.49 -9.51 -21.60
C LEU A 93 1.90 -8.93 -21.56
N PHE A 94 2.47 -8.69 -20.38
CA PHE A 94 3.80 -8.10 -20.23
C PHE A 94 4.89 -9.00 -20.83
N SER A 95 4.76 -10.32 -20.66
CA SER A 95 5.62 -11.31 -21.31
C SER A 95 5.49 -11.28 -22.84
N SER A 96 4.26 -11.19 -23.39
CA SER A 96 4.01 -11.06 -24.83
C SER A 96 4.60 -9.77 -25.43
N TRP A 97 4.65 -8.70 -24.63
CA TRP A 97 5.30 -7.42 -24.95
C TRP A 97 6.79 -7.39 -24.58
N LYS A 98 7.39 -8.55 -24.28
CA LYS A 98 8.81 -8.74 -23.99
C LYS A 98 9.33 -7.87 -22.82
N TRP A 99 8.46 -7.53 -21.88
CA TRP A 99 8.73 -6.63 -20.75
C TRP A 99 9.12 -5.21 -21.15
N ASP A 100 8.69 -4.75 -22.34
CA ASP A 100 8.85 -3.36 -22.77
C ASP A 100 7.96 -2.42 -21.94
N TYR A 101 8.58 -1.66 -21.04
CA TYR A 101 7.86 -0.75 -20.13
C TYR A 101 7.17 0.43 -20.83
N GLU A 102 7.68 0.90 -21.96
CA GLU A 102 7.02 1.98 -22.71
C GLU A 102 5.71 1.47 -23.33
N VAL A 103 5.71 0.21 -23.79
CA VAL A 103 4.49 -0.49 -24.23
C VAL A 103 3.57 -0.79 -23.05
N ILE A 104 4.09 -1.33 -21.93
CA ILE A 104 3.27 -1.73 -20.76
C ILE A 104 2.55 -0.52 -20.16
N VAL A 105 3.25 0.57 -19.84
CA VAL A 105 2.64 1.76 -19.21
C VAL A 105 1.57 2.38 -20.12
N LYS A 106 1.76 2.33 -21.45
CA LYS A 106 0.83 2.93 -22.42
C LYS A 106 -0.36 2.02 -22.79
N LYS A 107 -0.19 0.69 -22.79
CA LYS A 107 -1.18 -0.26 -23.32
C LYS A 107 -1.79 -1.21 -22.28
N SER A 108 -1.25 -1.27 -21.07
CA SER A 108 -1.82 -2.13 -20.03
C SER A 108 -3.25 -1.69 -19.69
N PRO A 109 -4.21 -2.63 -19.57
CA PRO A 109 -5.55 -2.32 -19.04
C PRO A 109 -5.51 -1.98 -17.53
N PHE A 110 -4.37 -2.18 -16.86
CA PHE A 110 -4.12 -1.74 -15.49
C PHE A 110 -2.85 -0.87 -15.45
N ALA A 111 -3.00 0.40 -15.08
CA ALA A 111 -1.90 1.33 -14.82
C ALA A 111 -2.41 2.41 -13.87
N VAL A 112 -1.78 2.60 -12.71
CA VAL A 112 -2.28 3.52 -11.66
C VAL A 112 -1.12 4.30 -11.04
N LYS A 113 -1.31 5.60 -10.78
CA LYS A 113 -0.46 6.37 -9.87
C LYS A 113 -0.88 6.07 -8.42
N ASP A 114 -0.29 5.02 -7.84
CA ASP A 114 -0.61 4.56 -6.48
C ASP A 114 -0.04 5.52 -5.41
N ILE A 115 -0.89 6.13 -4.59
CA ILE A 115 -0.48 7.09 -3.56
C ILE A 115 0.27 6.44 -2.39
N LEU A 116 0.03 5.15 -2.09
CA LEU A 116 0.81 4.40 -1.11
C LEU A 116 2.23 4.22 -1.65
N PHE A 117 2.37 3.65 -2.85
CA PHE A 117 3.67 3.42 -3.48
C PHE A 117 4.47 4.73 -3.62
N ASN A 118 3.80 5.81 -4.03
CA ASN A 118 4.43 7.12 -4.19
C ASN A 118 4.80 7.79 -2.86
N SER A 119 4.05 7.54 -1.78
CA SER A 119 4.43 8.03 -0.45
C SER A 119 5.69 7.33 0.08
N LEU A 120 5.79 6.01 -0.13
CA LEU A 120 7.00 5.24 0.18
C LEU A 120 8.20 5.71 -0.66
N TRP A 121 7.99 5.91 -1.97
CA TRP A 121 8.99 6.45 -2.90
C TRP A 121 9.49 7.85 -2.49
N CYS A 122 8.58 8.73 -2.06
CA CYS A 122 8.92 10.06 -1.54
C CYS A 122 9.86 9.96 -0.33
N ARG A 123 9.53 9.15 0.67
CA ARG A 123 10.36 8.99 1.88
C ARG A 123 11.66 8.24 1.58
N ALA A 124 11.65 7.25 0.69
CA ALA A 124 12.85 6.52 0.28
C ALA A 124 13.88 7.44 -0.39
N ASN A 125 13.44 8.39 -1.23
CA ASN A 125 14.32 9.39 -1.83
C ASN A 125 14.84 10.42 -0.82
N GLU A 126 14.02 10.83 0.16
CA GLU A 126 14.43 11.71 1.25
C GLU A 126 15.55 11.06 2.10
N LEU A 127 15.33 9.82 2.55
CA LEU A 127 16.32 9.02 3.27
C LEU A 127 17.58 8.72 2.46
N LEU A 128 17.44 8.48 1.15
CA LEU A 128 18.61 8.25 0.28
C LEU A 128 19.43 9.54 0.12
N ALA A 129 18.80 10.71 0.04
CA ALA A 129 19.49 11.99 0.08
C ALA A 129 20.22 12.21 1.41
N GLU A 130 19.57 11.96 2.56
CA GLU A 130 20.18 12.03 3.89
C GLU A 130 21.44 11.14 4.00
N ILE A 131 21.39 9.91 3.47
CA ILE A 131 22.53 8.98 3.45
C ILE A 131 23.67 9.48 2.54
N LEU A 132 23.34 10.11 1.40
CA LEU A 132 24.31 10.63 0.43
C LEU A 132 24.99 11.90 0.95
N ASP A 133 24.25 12.80 1.61
CA ASP A 133 24.80 13.96 2.33
C ASP A 133 25.82 13.50 3.38
N GLY A 134 25.48 12.46 4.16
CA GLY A 134 26.37 11.87 5.18
C GLY A 134 27.68 11.28 4.66
N ILE A 135 27.84 11.13 3.33
CA ILE A 135 29.10 10.73 2.68
C ILE A 135 29.61 11.78 1.68
N ASN A 136 29.00 12.97 1.63
CA ASN A 136 29.30 14.06 0.70
C ASN A 136 29.18 13.69 -0.79
N ASP A 137 28.23 12.83 -1.16
CA ASP A 137 27.96 12.48 -2.56
C ASP A 137 26.97 13.51 -3.19
N PRO A 138 27.37 14.25 -4.24
CA PRO A 138 26.53 15.29 -4.84
C PRO A 138 25.21 14.77 -5.44
N GLN A 139 25.06 13.46 -5.64
CA GLN A 139 23.78 12.86 -6.04
C GLN A 139 22.67 13.04 -5.00
N ALA A 140 22.98 13.42 -3.75
CA ALA A 140 21.98 13.74 -2.74
C ALA A 140 20.92 14.75 -3.24
N GLU A 141 21.34 15.77 -4.00
CA GLU A 141 20.45 16.80 -4.53
C GLU A 141 19.42 16.22 -5.51
N LYS A 142 19.83 15.29 -6.38
CA LYS A 142 18.94 14.59 -7.33
C LYS A 142 17.79 13.88 -6.61
N PHE A 143 18.09 13.13 -5.54
CA PHE A 143 17.09 12.41 -4.77
C PHE A 143 16.22 13.34 -3.93
N ARG A 144 16.80 14.40 -3.36
CA ARG A 144 16.05 15.46 -2.67
C ARG A 144 15.03 16.13 -3.60
N ASN A 145 15.44 16.46 -4.83
CA ASN A 145 14.58 17.05 -5.86
C ASN A 145 13.46 16.08 -6.30
N TRP A 146 13.73 14.77 -6.38
CA TRP A 146 12.69 13.76 -6.62
C TRP A 146 11.70 13.65 -5.46
N SER A 147 12.18 13.64 -4.21
CA SER A 147 11.31 13.64 -3.02
C SER A 147 10.39 14.86 -2.98
N VAL A 148 10.93 16.07 -3.19
CA VAL A 148 10.13 17.31 -3.26
C VAL A 148 9.09 17.24 -4.38
N ARG A 149 9.47 16.81 -5.60
CA ARG A 149 8.54 16.68 -6.72
C ARG A 149 7.43 15.67 -6.43
N THR A 150 7.75 14.52 -5.85
CA THR A 150 6.74 13.52 -5.46
C THR A 150 5.80 14.04 -4.38
N ARG A 151 6.33 14.74 -3.36
CA ARG A 151 5.50 15.38 -2.31
C ARG A 151 4.52 16.40 -2.89
N THR A 152 4.96 17.24 -3.82
CA THR A 152 4.10 18.22 -4.51
C THR A 152 3.08 17.52 -5.42
N ALA A 153 3.46 16.45 -6.13
CA ALA A 153 2.51 15.71 -6.96
C ALA A 153 1.46 14.97 -6.12
N LEU A 154 1.84 14.43 -4.95
CA LEU A 154 0.91 13.85 -3.97
C LEU A 154 -0.07 14.88 -3.41
N GLN A 155 0.33 16.15 -3.21
CA GLN A 155 -0.59 17.23 -2.81
C GLN A 155 -1.73 17.42 -3.82
N ASN A 156 -1.46 17.22 -5.12
CA ASN A 156 -2.48 17.31 -6.17
C ASN A 156 -3.38 16.06 -6.26
N CYS A 157 -3.16 15.03 -5.46
CA CYS A 157 -4.03 13.85 -5.35
C CYS A 157 -5.16 14.04 -4.32
N TRP A 158 -5.29 15.21 -3.68
CA TRP A 158 -6.38 15.51 -2.74
C TRP A 158 -7.71 15.70 -3.46
N ASP A 159 -8.74 14.98 -3.03
CA ASP A 159 -10.13 15.24 -3.44
C ASP A 159 -10.92 15.90 -2.29
N GLU A 160 -11.35 17.14 -2.52
CA GLU A 160 -12.09 17.97 -1.55
C GLU A 160 -13.49 17.43 -1.23
N LYS A 161 -14.13 16.69 -2.15
CA LYS A 161 -15.50 16.16 -1.95
C LYS A 161 -15.46 14.88 -1.12
N LEU A 162 -14.47 14.02 -1.38
CA LEU A 162 -14.27 12.72 -0.71
C LEU A 162 -13.38 12.85 0.53
N ILE A 163 -12.81 14.04 0.78
CA ILE A 163 -11.97 14.40 1.93
C ILE A 163 -10.88 13.34 2.12
N SER A 164 -10.13 13.09 1.05
CA SER A 164 -9.04 12.11 1.04
C SER A 164 -8.13 12.26 -0.18
N TYR A 165 -6.88 11.83 -0.02
CA TYR A 165 -5.99 11.59 -1.15
C TYR A 165 -6.41 10.35 -1.93
N LYS A 166 -6.45 10.43 -3.26
CA LYS A 166 -6.85 9.34 -4.17
C LYS A 166 -5.73 8.91 -5.11
N ASP A 167 -5.72 7.62 -5.43
CA ASP A 167 -4.95 7.08 -6.55
C ASP A 167 -5.51 7.59 -7.88
N ILE A 168 -4.66 7.68 -8.92
CA ILE A 168 -5.08 8.13 -10.26
C ILE A 168 -5.00 6.95 -11.22
N ASP A 169 -6.14 6.52 -11.77
CA ASP A 169 -6.17 5.52 -12.84
C ASP A 169 -5.67 6.15 -14.14
N VAL A 170 -4.53 5.64 -14.63
CA VAL A 170 -3.90 6.09 -15.88
C VAL A 170 -3.92 5.02 -16.98
N SER A 171 -4.67 3.94 -16.78
CA SER A 171 -4.84 2.87 -17.77
C SER A 171 -5.47 3.41 -19.05
N LEU A 172 -4.86 3.07 -20.19
CA LEU A 172 -5.32 3.43 -21.53
C LEU A 172 -5.54 4.95 -21.76
N GLY A 173 -4.82 5.80 -21.01
CA GLY A 173 -4.95 7.26 -21.09
C GLY A 173 -6.07 7.85 -20.24
N ASN A 174 -6.61 7.09 -19.27
CA ASN A 174 -7.48 7.65 -18.24
C ASN A 174 -6.73 8.63 -17.32
N HIS A 175 -7.46 9.46 -16.58
CA HIS A 175 -6.93 10.33 -15.53
C HIS A 175 -7.87 10.46 -14.32
N ASP A 176 -8.87 9.58 -14.18
CA ASP A 176 -9.83 9.60 -13.08
C ASP A 176 -9.20 9.27 -11.72
N PHE A 177 -9.75 9.85 -10.65
CA PHE A 177 -9.48 9.40 -9.29
C PHE A 177 -10.16 8.05 -8.99
N VAL A 178 -9.44 7.19 -8.28
CA VAL A 178 -9.98 5.95 -7.72
C VAL A 178 -10.77 6.28 -6.45
N GLU A 179 -12.10 6.27 -6.55
CA GLU A 179 -13.02 6.71 -5.48
C GLU A 179 -13.15 5.75 -4.27
N GLU A 180 -12.11 4.97 -3.98
CA GLU A 180 -12.12 3.97 -2.90
C GLU A 180 -11.59 4.54 -1.58
N ASN A 181 -12.16 4.06 -0.47
CA ASN A 181 -11.77 4.42 0.89
C ASN A 181 -11.00 3.25 1.53
N THR A 182 -9.68 3.37 1.53
CA THR A 182 -8.74 2.36 2.07
C THR A 182 -7.66 3.03 2.91
N ILE A 183 -6.92 2.24 3.69
CA ILE A 183 -5.81 2.73 4.52
C ILE A 183 -4.79 3.56 3.73
N SER A 184 -4.60 3.25 2.44
CA SER A 184 -3.74 3.95 1.49
C SER A 184 -3.99 5.45 1.38
N ASN A 185 -5.23 5.92 1.65
CA ASN A 185 -5.56 7.35 1.61
C ASN A 185 -4.85 8.18 2.71
N PHE A 186 -4.29 7.53 3.74
CA PHE A 186 -3.52 8.18 4.81
C PHE A 186 -2.01 8.17 4.57
N LEU A 187 -1.51 7.40 3.60
CA LEU A 187 -0.07 7.22 3.36
C LEU A 187 0.68 8.50 2.95
N PRO A 188 0.04 9.49 2.28
CA PRO A 188 0.65 10.80 2.05
C PRO A 188 1.13 11.52 3.32
N LEU A 189 0.63 11.16 4.51
CA LEU A 189 1.21 11.59 5.79
C LEU A 189 2.72 11.26 5.87
N TRP A 190 3.17 10.10 5.37
CA TRP A 190 4.58 9.70 5.44
C TRP A 190 5.47 10.40 4.41
N ALA A 191 4.89 10.85 3.30
CA ALA A 191 5.55 11.81 2.41
C ALA A 191 5.68 13.21 3.04
N GLY A 192 4.87 13.53 4.06
CA GLY A 192 4.69 14.89 4.55
C GLY A 192 3.95 15.78 3.54
N ALA A 193 3.04 15.18 2.76
CA ALA A 193 2.27 15.91 1.74
C ALA A 193 1.13 16.75 2.33
N PRO A 194 0.27 16.24 3.25
CA PRO A 194 -0.77 17.03 3.91
C PRO A 194 -0.24 18.30 4.57
N LYS A 195 -0.93 19.41 4.30
CA LYS A 195 -0.81 20.70 4.99
C LYS A 195 -2.03 20.91 5.89
N GLU A 196 -1.97 21.89 6.79
CA GLU A 196 -3.21 22.41 7.38
C GLU A 196 -3.98 23.18 6.29
N PRO A 197 -5.31 22.97 6.09
CA PRO A 197 -6.25 22.24 6.95
C PRO A 197 -6.51 20.77 6.56
N GLU A 198 -5.96 20.26 5.44
CA GLU A 198 -6.14 18.88 4.97
C GLU A 198 -5.73 17.83 6.03
N LEU A 199 -4.71 18.15 6.84
CA LEU A 199 -4.25 17.30 7.94
C LEU A 199 -5.35 17.03 8.96
N GLU A 200 -5.99 18.06 9.52
CA GLU A 200 -7.08 17.86 10.49
C GLU A 200 -8.28 17.11 9.89
N LEU A 201 -8.56 17.31 8.60
CA LEU A 201 -9.58 16.54 7.88
C LEU A 201 -9.21 15.05 7.76
N LEU A 202 -7.95 14.73 7.44
CA LEU A 202 -7.44 13.36 7.49
C LEU A 202 -7.47 12.77 8.89
N LEU A 203 -7.06 13.52 9.93
CA LEU A 203 -7.07 13.05 11.32
C LEU A 203 -8.50 12.77 11.80
N ASN A 204 -9.49 13.60 11.40
CA ASN A 204 -10.91 13.34 11.65
C ASN A 204 -11.38 12.01 11.04
N LYS A 205 -11.06 11.77 9.77
CA LYS A 205 -11.43 10.52 9.08
C LYS A 205 -10.71 9.30 9.66
N LEU A 206 -9.44 9.46 10.01
CA LEU A 206 -8.59 8.42 10.58
C LEU A 206 -9.02 8.02 11.99
N GLU A 207 -9.42 8.99 12.83
CA GLU A 207 -9.81 8.77 14.24
C GLU A 207 -11.28 8.32 14.39
N ASP A 208 -12.07 8.26 13.31
CA ASP A 208 -13.46 7.79 13.36
C ASP A 208 -13.53 6.28 13.69
N PRO A 209 -14.12 5.88 14.83
CA PRO A 209 -14.26 4.47 15.22
C PRO A 209 -15.21 3.66 14.33
N LYS A 210 -16.03 4.32 13.50
CA LYS A 210 -16.91 3.68 12.49
C LYS A 210 -16.21 3.45 11.16
N GLN A 211 -15.00 3.97 10.97
CA GLN A 211 -14.24 3.85 9.71
C GLN A 211 -12.89 3.18 9.94
N TYR A 212 -11.99 3.83 10.70
CA TYR A 212 -10.56 3.49 10.74
C TYR A 212 -9.97 3.36 12.15
N TRP A 213 -10.67 3.80 13.20
CA TRP A 213 -10.17 3.76 14.59
C TRP A 213 -10.97 2.86 15.55
N PRO A 214 -11.31 1.60 15.18
CA PRO A 214 -12.01 0.69 16.07
C PRO A 214 -11.11 0.25 17.25
N LYS A 215 -11.54 -0.83 17.93
CA LYS A 215 -10.79 -1.47 19.01
C LYS A 215 -9.33 -1.74 18.61
N VAL A 216 -9.10 -2.29 17.42
CA VAL A 216 -7.76 -2.52 16.88
C VAL A 216 -7.60 -1.85 15.51
N PRO A 217 -7.05 -0.63 15.45
CA PRO A 217 -6.78 0.07 14.21
C PRO A 217 -5.58 -0.54 13.46
N ILE A 218 -5.38 -0.29 12.18
CA ILE A 218 -6.25 0.41 11.22
C ILE A 218 -6.71 -0.62 10.18
N PRO A 219 -8.02 -0.75 9.89
CA PRO A 219 -8.50 -1.66 8.86
C PRO A 219 -8.04 -1.22 7.46
N THR A 220 -7.70 -2.18 6.61
CA THR A 220 -7.20 -1.89 5.24
C THR A 220 -8.25 -1.28 4.32
N THR A 221 -9.53 -1.53 4.58
CA THR A 221 -10.70 -0.90 3.97
C THR A 221 -11.59 -0.38 5.08
N SER A 222 -12.19 0.80 4.92
CA SER A 222 -13.07 1.41 5.93
C SER A 222 -14.17 0.45 6.39
N LEU A 223 -14.48 0.39 7.69
CA LEU A 223 -15.50 -0.52 8.25
C LEU A 223 -16.92 -0.27 7.70
N ASP A 224 -17.24 0.96 7.29
CA ASP A 224 -18.52 1.36 6.70
C ASP A 224 -18.59 1.14 5.18
N SER A 225 -17.51 0.68 4.55
CA SER A 225 -17.49 0.39 3.12
C SER A 225 -18.33 -0.86 2.80
N PRO A 226 -19.18 -0.84 1.75
CA PRO A 226 -19.87 -2.06 1.28
C PRO A 226 -18.89 -3.13 0.74
N LYS A 227 -17.62 -2.77 0.54
CA LYS A 227 -16.55 -3.68 0.11
C LYS A 227 -15.71 -4.21 1.28
N PHE A 228 -16.02 -3.81 2.52
CA PHE A 228 -15.37 -4.31 3.72
C PHE A 228 -15.59 -5.82 3.89
N SER A 229 -14.57 -6.51 4.38
CA SER A 229 -14.62 -7.91 4.76
C SER A 229 -13.66 -8.16 5.91
N LEU A 230 -14.15 -8.78 6.99
CA LEU A 230 -13.36 -9.12 8.17
C LEU A 230 -12.16 -10.05 7.88
N THR A 231 -12.18 -10.77 6.75
CA THR A 231 -11.25 -11.87 6.48
C THR A 231 -10.56 -11.83 5.12
N ARG A 232 -11.05 -11.06 4.13
CA ARG A 232 -10.49 -11.04 2.76
C ARG A 232 -9.27 -10.12 2.61
N TYR A 233 -8.14 -10.51 3.18
CA TYR A 233 -6.80 -10.02 2.81
C TYR A 233 -6.63 -8.47 2.88
N TRP A 234 -6.65 -7.73 1.77
CA TRP A 234 -6.55 -6.26 1.73
C TRP A 234 -7.92 -5.53 1.69
N ARG A 235 -9.03 -6.23 1.95
CA ARG A 235 -10.41 -5.68 1.94
C ARG A 235 -10.99 -5.37 3.32
N GLY A 236 -10.17 -5.19 4.35
CA GLY A 236 -10.70 -4.93 5.70
C GLY A 236 -9.80 -5.29 6.87
N PRO A 237 -9.09 -6.44 6.90
CA PRO A 237 -8.20 -6.79 8.00
C PRO A 237 -7.19 -5.67 8.32
N THR A 238 -6.77 -5.58 9.58
CA THR A 238 -5.67 -4.69 10.00
C THR A 238 -4.34 -5.42 9.87
N TRP A 239 -3.31 -4.69 9.44
CA TRP A 239 -1.99 -5.23 9.12
C TRP A 239 -0.89 -4.45 9.87
N PRO A 240 0.02 -5.13 10.59
CA PRO A 240 1.13 -4.49 11.31
C PRO A 240 1.98 -3.58 10.43
N ILE A 241 2.20 -3.97 9.17
CA ILE A 241 3.03 -3.21 8.23
C ILE A 241 2.39 -1.87 7.83
N THR A 242 1.09 -1.81 7.59
CA THR A 242 0.40 -0.55 7.27
C THR A 242 0.14 0.30 8.50
N ASN A 243 -0.04 -0.32 9.67
CA ASN A 243 -0.02 0.40 10.94
C ASN A 243 1.33 1.11 11.13
N LEU A 244 2.47 0.44 10.89
CA LEU A 244 3.78 1.07 10.91
C LEU A 244 3.87 2.26 9.94
N PHE A 245 3.33 2.13 8.73
CA PHE A 245 3.37 3.23 7.76
C PHE A 245 2.58 4.46 8.22
N VAL A 246 1.43 4.27 8.89
CA VAL A 246 0.65 5.38 9.46
C VAL A 246 1.28 5.92 10.76
N ILE A 247 1.93 5.08 11.57
CA ILE A 247 2.77 5.52 12.70
C ILE A 247 3.86 6.47 12.18
N GLU A 248 4.67 6.04 11.21
CA GLU A 248 5.72 6.89 10.63
C GLU A 248 5.18 8.14 9.92
N GLY A 249 3.97 8.07 9.37
CA GLY A 249 3.25 9.24 8.83
C GLY A 249 2.89 10.26 9.91
N LEU A 250 2.20 9.84 10.97
CA LEU A 250 1.82 10.69 12.10
C LEU A 250 3.05 11.26 12.82
N ALA A 251 4.16 10.51 12.86
CA ALA A 251 5.43 10.95 13.42
C ALA A 251 6.04 12.17 12.69
N ARG A 252 5.62 12.50 11.47
CA ARG A 252 6.07 13.73 10.78
C ARG A 252 5.42 15.01 11.32
N TYR A 253 4.26 14.89 11.95
CA TYR A 253 3.43 16.02 12.36
C TYR A 253 3.60 16.35 13.85
N VAL A 254 4.85 16.45 14.31
CA VAL A 254 5.20 16.67 15.72
C VAL A 254 4.73 18.03 16.28
N ALA A 255 4.35 18.99 15.44
CA ALA A 255 3.71 20.23 15.90
C ALA A 255 2.23 20.03 16.28
N ASN A 256 1.59 18.99 15.75
CA ASN A 256 0.17 18.71 15.95
C ASN A 256 -0.02 17.72 17.13
N GLU A 257 -0.59 18.22 18.23
CA GLU A 257 -0.79 17.42 19.45
C GLU A 257 -1.79 16.26 19.27
N ARG A 258 -2.69 16.33 18.30
CA ARG A 258 -3.61 15.24 17.97
C ARG A 258 -2.86 14.11 17.27
N ALA A 259 -2.10 14.43 16.22
CA ALA A 259 -1.23 13.47 15.52
C ALA A 259 -0.27 12.77 16.51
N LYS A 260 0.35 13.51 17.43
CA LYS A 260 1.19 12.98 18.53
C LYS A 260 0.48 12.00 19.47
N ARG A 261 -0.82 12.20 19.76
CA ARG A 261 -1.61 11.26 20.59
C ARG A 261 -1.97 10.01 19.79
N MET A 262 -2.45 10.18 18.55
CA MET A 262 -2.79 9.08 17.66
C MET A 262 -1.57 8.19 17.36
N HIS A 263 -0.40 8.79 17.11
CA HIS A 263 0.88 8.11 16.94
C HIS A 263 1.19 7.14 18.09
N ARG A 264 1.20 7.65 19.33
CA ARG A 264 1.47 6.84 20.54
C ARG A 264 0.43 5.73 20.71
N SER A 265 -0.85 6.08 20.63
CA SER A 265 -1.93 5.10 20.78
C SER A 265 -1.89 3.99 19.72
N LEU A 266 -1.49 4.30 18.48
CA LEU A 266 -1.38 3.30 17.41
C LEU A 266 -0.18 2.36 17.62
N ILE A 267 0.94 2.85 18.17
CA ILE A 267 2.07 2.01 18.60
C ILE A 267 1.60 1.02 19.68
N ASP A 268 1.00 1.54 20.76
CA ASP A 268 0.53 0.74 21.89
C ASP A 268 -0.46 -0.34 21.46
N LYS A 269 -1.50 0.04 20.70
CA LYS A 269 -2.52 -0.89 20.19
C LYS A 269 -1.93 -1.93 19.23
N THR A 270 -0.96 -1.56 18.38
CA THR A 270 -0.30 -2.50 17.46
C THR A 270 0.55 -3.51 18.21
N LEU A 271 1.34 -3.06 19.20
CA LEU A 271 2.15 -3.95 20.05
C LEU A 271 1.27 -4.85 20.93
N GLU A 272 0.17 -4.33 21.49
CA GLU A 272 -0.78 -5.11 22.28
C GLU A 272 -1.49 -6.19 21.44
N MET A 273 -1.94 -5.85 20.23
CA MET A 273 -2.51 -6.80 19.27
C MET A 273 -1.55 -7.96 18.98
N ILE A 274 -0.30 -7.65 18.63
CA ILE A 274 0.71 -8.69 18.31
C ILE A 274 1.07 -9.50 19.56
N LYS A 275 1.21 -8.86 20.73
CA LYS A 275 1.52 -9.54 22.00
C LYS A 275 0.43 -10.53 22.42
N LYS A 276 -0.86 -10.22 22.18
CA LYS A 276 -1.99 -11.09 22.54
C LYS A 276 -2.18 -12.27 21.60
N ASN A 277 -1.90 -12.09 20.30
CA ASN A 277 -2.24 -13.08 19.28
C ASN A 277 -1.00 -13.86 18.78
N GLY A 278 0.15 -13.20 18.65
CA GLY A 278 1.35 -13.73 18.00
C GLY A 278 1.66 -13.06 16.64
N PHE A 279 2.73 -13.51 15.99
CA PHE A 279 3.23 -12.94 14.74
C PHE A 279 2.45 -13.49 13.52
N TYR A 280 1.33 -12.86 13.19
CA TYR A 280 0.49 -13.22 12.05
C TYR A 280 0.51 -12.16 10.95
N GLU A 281 0.09 -12.58 9.75
CA GLU A 281 0.04 -11.75 8.55
C GLU A 281 -0.92 -10.56 8.71
N TYR A 282 -2.16 -10.80 9.17
CA TYR A 282 -3.20 -9.81 9.43
C TYR A 282 -4.22 -10.25 10.50
N PHE A 283 -5.01 -9.30 11.01
CA PHE A 283 -5.88 -9.46 12.18
C PHE A 283 -7.29 -8.86 11.92
N ASP A 284 -8.31 -9.28 12.66
CA ASP A 284 -9.63 -8.63 12.65
C ASP A 284 -9.56 -7.27 13.37
N PRO A 285 -9.89 -6.14 12.71
CA PRO A 285 -9.85 -4.80 13.30
C PRO A 285 -10.92 -4.57 14.38
N THR A 286 -12.02 -5.34 14.35
CA THR A 286 -13.17 -5.15 15.24
C THR A 286 -12.96 -5.83 16.60
N SER A 287 -12.52 -7.09 16.60
CA SER A 287 -12.26 -7.86 17.83
C SER A 287 -10.82 -7.73 18.33
N GLY A 288 -9.87 -7.52 17.42
CA GLY A 288 -8.43 -7.65 17.68
C GLY A 288 -7.92 -9.08 17.71
N VAL A 289 -8.78 -10.06 17.44
CA VAL A 289 -8.42 -11.49 17.35
C VAL A 289 -8.10 -11.78 15.90
N ALA A 290 -7.00 -12.46 15.58
CA ALA A 290 -6.75 -12.71 14.17
C ALA A 290 -7.69 -13.74 13.52
N ARG A 291 -8.54 -14.57 14.18
CA ARG A 291 -9.75 -15.16 13.53
C ARG A 291 -11.04 -14.95 14.32
N PRO A 292 -12.17 -14.83 13.59
CA PRO A 292 -13.51 -15.10 14.12
C PRO A 292 -14.10 -16.47 13.70
N ASP A 293 -13.57 -17.15 12.68
CA ASP A 293 -14.21 -18.31 12.01
C ASP A 293 -13.83 -19.69 12.57
N LYS A 294 -12.84 -19.80 13.45
CA LYS A 294 -12.43 -21.06 14.10
C LYS A 294 -12.27 -20.88 15.61
N LYS A 295 -13.04 -21.65 16.38
CA LYS A 295 -13.12 -21.55 17.85
C LYS A 295 -11.78 -21.72 18.58
N ASP A 296 -10.84 -22.45 17.98
CA ASP A 296 -9.59 -22.87 18.61
C ASP A 296 -8.33 -22.27 17.97
N THR A 297 -8.47 -21.30 17.05
CA THR A 297 -7.31 -20.66 16.40
C THR A 297 -7.46 -19.14 16.39
N PHE A 298 -6.48 -18.42 16.92
CA PHE A 298 -6.53 -16.97 17.01
C PHE A 298 -6.07 -16.23 15.74
N ALA A 299 -5.99 -16.84 14.53
CA ALA A 299 -5.31 -16.18 13.40
C ALA A 299 -5.66 -16.40 11.90
N LEU A 300 -5.83 -15.28 11.20
CA LEU A 300 -5.99 -15.09 9.76
C LEU A 300 -4.62 -15.03 9.07
N GLY A 301 -4.61 -15.34 7.77
CA GLY A 301 -3.39 -15.41 6.98
C GLY A 301 -2.40 -16.48 7.45
N PHE A 302 -1.12 -16.28 7.17
CA PHE A 302 -0.03 -17.15 7.62
C PHE A 302 0.46 -16.83 9.05
N GLY A 303 0.83 -17.87 9.79
CA GLY A 303 1.53 -17.77 11.08
C GLY A 303 3.03 -17.57 10.95
N THR A 304 3.66 -17.14 12.05
CA THR A 304 5.09 -16.79 12.14
C THR A 304 5.55 -15.80 11.06
N PHE A 305 4.72 -14.80 10.76
CA PHE A 305 4.94 -13.88 9.66
C PHE A 305 6.09 -12.90 9.96
N SER A 306 7.15 -12.93 9.13
CA SER A 306 8.43 -12.30 9.47
C SER A 306 8.36 -10.77 9.60
N TRP A 307 7.56 -10.08 8.78
CA TRP A 307 7.43 -8.63 8.94
C TRP A 307 6.70 -8.23 10.22
N THR A 308 5.87 -9.10 10.80
CA THR A 308 5.13 -8.77 12.03
C THR A 308 6.07 -8.78 13.21
N ALA A 309 6.98 -9.76 13.26
CA ALA A 309 8.11 -9.76 14.20
C ALA A 309 9.05 -8.55 13.97
N ALA A 310 9.38 -8.22 12.72
CA ALA A 310 10.23 -7.07 12.40
C ALA A 310 9.61 -5.73 12.82
N VAL A 311 8.30 -5.53 12.57
CA VAL A 311 7.53 -4.35 13.03
C VAL A 311 7.54 -4.28 14.56
N SER A 312 7.32 -5.39 15.27
CA SER A 312 7.41 -5.39 16.74
C SER A 312 8.78 -4.97 17.24
N ILE A 313 9.87 -5.56 16.69
CA ILE A 313 11.25 -5.21 17.07
C ILE A 313 11.53 -3.73 16.78
N TYR A 314 11.11 -3.23 15.62
CA TYR A 314 11.31 -1.85 15.22
C TYR A 314 10.60 -0.86 16.16
N LEU A 315 9.31 -1.09 16.43
CA LEU A 315 8.52 -0.23 17.33
C LEU A 315 9.07 -0.27 18.76
N LEU A 316 9.43 -1.45 19.27
CA LEU A 316 10.02 -1.63 20.60
C LEU A 316 11.42 -1.00 20.74
N HIS A 317 12.18 -0.85 19.66
CA HIS A 317 13.53 -0.28 19.71
C HIS A 317 13.57 1.23 19.43
N LYS A 318 12.62 1.74 18.64
CA LYS A 318 12.57 3.16 18.26
C LYS A 318 11.74 4.02 19.22
N TYR A 319 10.73 3.45 19.87
CA TYR A 319 9.70 4.22 20.58
C TYR A 319 9.44 3.80 22.03
N ASN A 320 10.09 2.73 22.52
CA ASN A 320 10.08 2.28 23.92
C ASN A 320 11.51 2.22 24.49
#